data_AF-A0A840YMF3-F1
#
_entry.id   AF-A0A840YMF3-F1
#
_cell.length_a   1.000
_cell.length_b   1.000
_cell.length_c   1.000
_cell.angle_alpha   90.00
_cell.angle_beta   90.00
_cell.angle_gamma   90.00
#
_symmetry.space_group_name_H-M   'P 1'
#
loop_
_entity.id
_entity.type
_entity.pdbx_description
1 polymer ?
#
loop_
_entity_poly.entity_id
_entity_poly.type
_entity_poly.pdbx_seq_one_letter_code
_entity_poly.pdbx_strand_id
1 'polypeptide(L)'
;MLTPFGVTLRKLRLDKGMRLMDLAGRLGISSAQASAVEIGTRTIQPGYVEQVVAAMGLSAEQAEELHRAADRTRAEVRVDHLPMNQRELVAAFARKVDELPPDFMEQLRKKVLKSVGDDQPFRRKRRGALVAPHSTATLRALAEQVRGAFVPPDCVEFPIMDVLEFRLGTLLPGFALVPLSRQEMDGDEGRVVPGRDAIFLREDVYEGAWRGDGRDRFTACHELLHFLAHRNAGFARTREESEPMYRDAEWQADTFAGALLMSARHAPTFAGVGDAAAKCGMTPHAARVMLEKYGVREM
;
A
#
# COMPACT_ATOMS: atom_id res chain seq x y z
N MET A 1 -13.08 -5.23 6.52
CA MET A 1 -12.61 -5.96 7.71
C MET A 1 -12.16 -7.32 7.22
N LEU A 2 -11.03 -7.84 7.71
CA LEU A 2 -10.55 -9.19 7.33
C LEU A 2 -11.52 -10.24 7.87
N THR A 3 -11.71 -11.34 7.14
CA THR A 3 -12.49 -12.48 7.63
C THR A 3 -11.71 -13.23 8.72
N PRO A 4 -12.39 -14.03 9.57
CA PRO A 4 -11.70 -14.88 10.53
C PRO A 4 -10.62 -15.76 9.89
N PHE A 5 -10.91 -16.34 8.72
CA PHE A 5 -9.94 -17.09 7.93
C PHE A 5 -8.74 -16.24 7.50
N GLY A 6 -9.00 -15.05 6.97
CA GLY A 6 -7.97 -14.12 6.53
C GLY A 6 -7.01 -13.69 7.65
N VAL A 7 -7.56 -13.40 8.84
CA VAL A 7 -6.77 -13.08 10.04
C VAL A 7 -5.87 -14.24 10.43
N THR A 8 -6.42 -15.46 10.54
CA THR A 8 -5.64 -16.66 10.92
C THR A 8 -4.59 -16.99 9.87
N LEU A 9 -4.95 -16.98 8.59
CA LEU A 9 -4.02 -17.25 7.48
C LEU A 9 -2.85 -16.28 7.49
N ARG A 10 -3.14 -14.97 7.56
CA ARG A 10 -2.11 -13.92 7.62
C ARG A 10 -1.19 -14.14 8.82
N LYS A 11 -1.75 -14.36 10.02
CA LYS A 11 -0.95 -14.58 11.22
C LYS A 11 0.01 -15.75 11.04
N LEU A 12 -0.49 -16.92 10.65
CA LEU A 12 0.34 -18.12 10.42
C LEU A 12 1.43 -17.88 9.37
N ARG A 13 1.11 -17.09 8.34
CA ARG A 13 2.04 -16.74 7.27
C ARG A 13 3.17 -15.86 7.77
N LEU A 14 2.84 -14.80 8.52
CA LEU A 14 3.82 -13.89 9.11
C LEU A 14 4.66 -14.58 10.19
N ASP A 15 4.07 -15.43 11.03
CA ASP A 15 4.77 -16.22 12.05
C ASP A 15 5.82 -17.17 11.44
N LYS A 16 5.60 -17.61 10.20
CA LYS A 16 6.55 -18.42 9.42
C LYS A 16 7.50 -17.59 8.54
N GLY A 17 7.45 -16.26 8.60
CA GLY A 17 8.27 -15.38 7.77
C GLY A 17 7.99 -15.51 6.26
N MET A 18 6.78 -15.92 5.89
CA MET A 18 6.39 -16.19 4.51
C MET A 18 5.76 -14.93 3.87
N ARG A 19 6.24 -14.53 2.70
CA ARG A 19 5.64 -13.41 1.95
C ARG A 19 4.35 -13.87 1.30
N LEU A 20 3.46 -12.95 0.97
CA LEU A 20 2.24 -13.27 0.25
C LEU A 20 2.57 -13.86 -1.13
N MET A 21 3.59 -13.33 -1.80
CA MET A 21 4.07 -13.90 -3.07
C MET A 21 4.64 -15.32 -2.92
N ASP A 22 5.23 -15.67 -1.78
CA ASP A 22 5.75 -17.02 -1.53
C ASP A 22 4.59 -18.01 -1.40
N LEU A 23 3.55 -17.64 -0.63
CA LEU A 23 2.34 -18.44 -0.51
C LEU A 23 1.65 -18.60 -1.86
N ALA A 24 1.49 -17.49 -2.60
CA ALA A 24 0.88 -17.49 -3.92
C ALA A 24 1.64 -18.43 -4.89
N GLY A 25 2.97 -18.32 -4.92
CA GLY A 25 3.83 -19.18 -5.75
C GLY A 25 3.70 -20.66 -5.40
N ARG A 26 3.61 -21.02 -4.12
CA ARG A 26 3.40 -22.41 -3.69
C ARG A 26 2.01 -22.96 -4.02
N LEU A 27 1.00 -22.09 -4.05
CA LEU A 27 -0.36 -22.43 -4.43
C LEU A 27 -0.58 -22.43 -5.96
N GLY A 28 0.38 -21.92 -6.74
CA GLY A 28 0.24 -21.77 -8.20
C GLY A 28 -0.79 -20.71 -8.59
N ILE A 29 -1.01 -19.70 -7.74
CA ILE A 29 -1.95 -18.58 -7.96
C ILE A 29 -1.21 -17.25 -7.93
N SER A 30 -1.87 -16.17 -8.32
CA SER A 30 -1.27 -14.83 -8.29
C SER A 30 -1.27 -14.23 -6.86
N SER A 31 -0.38 -13.28 -6.58
CA SER A 31 -0.32 -12.58 -5.29
C SER A 31 -1.62 -11.86 -4.95
N ALA A 32 -2.27 -11.24 -5.95
CA ALA A 32 -3.59 -10.63 -5.83
C ALA A 32 -4.69 -11.67 -5.53
N GLN A 33 -4.62 -12.86 -6.11
CA GLN A 33 -5.59 -13.92 -5.81
C GLN A 33 -5.44 -14.44 -4.37
N ALA A 34 -4.21 -14.63 -3.89
CA ALA A 34 -3.94 -15.01 -2.51
C ALA A 34 -4.39 -13.91 -1.54
N SER A 35 -4.07 -12.64 -1.87
CA SER A 35 -4.53 -11.44 -1.17
C SER A 35 -6.05 -11.37 -1.07
N ALA A 36 -6.76 -11.59 -2.17
CA ALA A 36 -8.22 -11.53 -2.25
C ALA A 36 -8.90 -12.51 -1.29
N VAL A 37 -8.30 -13.67 -1.06
CA VAL A 37 -8.76 -14.64 -0.05
C VAL A 37 -8.41 -14.16 1.36
N GLU A 38 -7.18 -13.69 1.58
CA GLU A 38 -6.71 -13.17 2.87
C GLU A 38 -7.53 -11.95 3.35
N ILE A 39 -8.04 -11.12 2.43
CA ILE A 39 -8.93 -9.99 2.75
C ILE A 39 -10.42 -10.36 2.75
N GLY A 40 -10.78 -11.58 2.35
CA GLY A 40 -12.16 -12.08 2.34
C GLY A 40 -13.03 -11.63 1.18
N THR A 41 -12.46 -10.97 0.16
CA THR A 41 -13.18 -10.61 -1.07
C THR A 41 -13.44 -11.80 -1.99
N ARG A 42 -12.64 -12.87 -1.86
CA ARG A 42 -12.80 -14.11 -2.63
C ARG A 42 -13.20 -15.27 -1.72
N THR A 43 -14.19 -16.04 -2.16
CA THR A 43 -14.70 -17.20 -1.43
C THR A 43 -13.65 -18.31 -1.33
N ILE A 44 -13.57 -18.94 -0.16
CA ILE A 44 -12.72 -20.11 0.11
C ILE A 44 -13.29 -21.32 -0.65
N GLN A 45 -12.60 -21.72 -1.72
CA GLN A 45 -12.99 -22.88 -2.52
C GLN A 45 -12.80 -24.20 -1.75
N PRO A 46 -13.54 -25.27 -2.08
CA PRO A 46 -13.28 -26.61 -1.56
C PRO A 46 -11.83 -27.02 -1.84
N GLY A 47 -11.14 -27.62 -0.86
CA GLY A 47 -9.74 -28.02 -1.00
C GLY A 47 -8.72 -26.90 -0.78
N TYR A 48 -9.14 -25.63 -0.70
CA TYR A 48 -8.21 -24.51 -0.56
C TYR A 48 -7.48 -24.52 0.80
N VAL A 49 -8.18 -24.91 1.87
CA VAL A 49 -7.57 -24.96 3.20
C VAL A 49 -6.46 -26.01 3.23
N GLU A 50 -6.69 -27.16 2.62
CA GLU A 50 -5.75 -28.27 2.52
C GLU A 50 -4.54 -27.90 1.65
N GLN A 51 -4.76 -27.18 0.55
CA GLN A 51 -3.68 -26.62 -0.27
C GLN A 51 -2.81 -25.65 0.54
N VAL A 52 -3.42 -24.77 1.34
CA VAL A 52 -2.70 -23.83 2.21
C VAL A 52 -1.93 -24.56 3.31
N VAL A 53 -2.54 -25.56 3.96
CA VAL A 53 -1.89 -26.40 4.98
C VAL A 53 -0.63 -27.06 4.42
N ALA A 54 -0.73 -27.65 3.22
CA ALA A 54 0.39 -28.29 2.54
C ALA A 54 1.45 -27.26 2.11
N ALA A 55 1.03 -26.14 1.48
CA ALA A 55 1.93 -25.11 0.99
C ALA A 55 2.75 -24.46 2.12
N MET A 56 2.15 -24.25 3.30
CA MET A 56 2.81 -23.61 4.44
C MET A 56 3.52 -24.59 5.39
N GLY A 57 3.30 -25.89 5.22
CA GLY A 57 3.78 -26.91 6.17
C GLY A 57 3.26 -26.63 7.57
N LEU A 58 1.94 -26.50 7.71
CA LEU A 58 1.28 -26.26 9.01
C LEU A 58 1.32 -27.52 9.88
N SER A 59 1.48 -27.35 11.19
CA SER A 59 1.29 -28.44 12.15
C SER A 59 -0.20 -28.86 12.22
N ALA A 60 -0.49 -30.01 12.82
CA ALA A 60 -1.88 -30.44 13.04
C ALA A 60 -2.69 -29.39 13.82
N GLU A 61 -2.10 -28.77 14.84
CA GLU A 61 -2.75 -27.71 15.63
C GLU A 61 -3.05 -26.46 14.80
N GLN A 62 -2.08 -26.03 13.97
CA GLN A 62 -2.24 -24.87 13.07
C GLN A 62 -3.27 -25.14 11.96
N ALA A 63 -3.28 -26.35 11.41
CA ALA A 63 -4.26 -26.77 10.42
C ALA A 63 -5.68 -26.75 11.02
N GLU A 64 -5.86 -27.32 12.21
CA GLU A 64 -7.13 -27.29 12.95
C GLU A 64 -7.59 -25.86 13.25
N GLU A 65 -6.67 -24.97 13.64
CA GLU A 65 -6.98 -23.54 13.83
C GLU A 65 -7.50 -22.90 12.53
N LEU A 66 -6.82 -23.17 11.40
CA LEU A 66 -7.19 -22.63 10.11
C LEU A 66 -8.53 -23.19 9.59
N HIS A 67 -8.79 -24.49 9.78
CA HIS A 67 -10.08 -25.13 9.48
C HIS A 67 -11.23 -24.48 10.26
N ARG A 68 -11.08 -24.30 11.59
CA ARG A 68 -12.07 -23.61 12.42
C ARG A 68 -12.30 -22.17 11.96
N ALA A 69 -11.26 -21.47 11.50
CA ALA A 69 -11.39 -20.12 10.97
C ALA A 69 -12.13 -20.09 9.61
N ALA A 70 -11.90 -21.07 8.75
CA ALA A 70 -12.61 -21.24 7.48
C ALA A 70 -14.11 -21.50 7.71
N ASP A 71 -14.47 -22.37 8.66
CA ASP A 71 -15.85 -22.70 8.95
C ASP A 71 -16.62 -21.52 9.54
N ARG A 72 -16.00 -20.74 10.44
CA ARG A 72 -16.56 -19.48 10.94
C ARG A 72 -16.82 -18.48 9.81
N THR A 73 -15.84 -18.32 8.91
CA THR A 73 -15.98 -17.42 7.76
C THR A 73 -17.14 -17.85 6.86
N ARG A 74 -17.30 -19.15 6.58
CA ARG A 74 -18.42 -19.69 5.80
C ARG A 74 -19.77 -19.50 6.50
N ALA A 75 -19.81 -19.62 7.82
CA ALA A 75 -21.02 -19.40 8.60
C ALA A 75 -21.46 -17.93 8.59
N GLU A 76 -20.53 -16.98 8.75
CA GLU A 76 -20.80 -15.54 8.68
C GLU A 76 -21.38 -15.14 7.32
N VAL A 77 -20.77 -15.60 6.21
CA VAL A 77 -21.27 -15.31 4.86
C VAL A 77 -22.67 -15.89 4.60
N ARG A 78 -23.05 -16.99 5.27
CA ARG A 78 -24.41 -17.56 5.16
C ARG A 78 -25.46 -16.75 5.90
N VAL A 79 -25.08 -16.00 6.95
CA VAL A 79 -26.01 -15.20 7.76
C VAL A 79 -26.44 -13.91 7.04
N ASP A 80 -25.63 -13.39 6.12
CA ASP A 80 -25.99 -12.27 5.22
C ASP A 80 -27.11 -12.60 4.21
N HIS A 81 -27.65 -13.83 4.24
CA HIS A 81 -28.70 -14.32 3.33
C HIS A 81 -30.07 -14.59 4.01
N LEU A 82 -30.39 -13.90 5.11
CA LEU A 82 -31.73 -13.91 5.74
C LEU A 82 -32.48 -12.55 5.57
N PRO A 83 -33.83 -12.52 5.64
CA PRO A 83 -34.67 -11.96 4.57
C PRO A 83 -35.08 -10.47 4.67
N MET A 84 -35.18 -9.85 3.48
CA MET A 84 -36.02 -8.73 2.97
C MET A 84 -36.29 -7.44 3.76
N ASN A 85 -36.22 -7.38 5.10
CA ASN A 85 -36.61 -6.19 5.87
C ASN A 85 -35.50 -5.13 6.06
N GLN A 86 -34.26 -5.41 5.60
CA GLN A 86 -33.16 -4.43 5.60
C GLN A 86 -32.88 -3.81 4.21
N ARG A 87 -33.50 -4.34 3.14
CA ARG A 87 -33.45 -3.70 1.80
C ARG A 87 -34.18 -2.36 1.79
N GLU A 88 -35.19 -2.18 2.63
CA GLU A 88 -35.88 -0.89 2.79
C GLU A 88 -34.97 0.18 3.41
N LEU A 89 -34.05 -0.20 4.30
CA LEU A 89 -33.11 0.74 4.93
C LEU A 89 -32.03 1.21 3.96
N VAL A 90 -31.49 0.28 3.15
CA VAL A 90 -30.55 0.59 2.07
C VAL A 90 -31.23 1.37 0.94
N ALA A 91 -32.48 1.05 0.61
CA ALA A 91 -33.30 1.82 -0.34
C ALA A 91 -33.76 3.18 0.21
N ALA A 92 -33.93 3.34 1.53
CA ALA A 92 -34.17 4.62 2.18
C ALA A 92 -32.90 5.49 2.20
N PHE A 93 -31.72 4.86 2.31
CA PHE A 93 -30.43 5.54 2.18
C PHE A 93 -30.16 5.97 0.73
N ALA A 94 -30.50 5.13 -0.25
CA ALA A 94 -30.41 5.47 -1.68
C ALA A 94 -31.36 6.61 -2.07
N ARG A 95 -32.60 6.63 -1.55
CA ARG A 95 -33.56 7.73 -1.77
C ARG A 95 -33.11 9.08 -1.17
N LYS A 96 -32.24 9.08 -0.16
CA LYS A 96 -31.61 10.30 0.39
C LYS A 96 -30.38 10.78 -0.39
N VAL A 97 -29.81 9.93 -1.25
CA VAL A 97 -28.72 10.32 -2.16
C VAL A 97 -29.28 10.99 -3.43
N ASP A 98 -30.54 10.69 -3.78
CA ASP A 98 -31.28 11.35 -4.88
C ASP A 98 -31.74 12.79 -4.58
N GLU A 99 -31.48 13.32 -3.38
CA GLU A 99 -31.69 14.75 -3.04
C GLU A 99 -30.43 15.61 -3.29
N LEU A 100 -29.49 15.14 -4.11
CA LEU A 100 -28.35 15.94 -4.54
C LEU A 100 -28.67 16.67 -5.86
N PRO A 101 -28.41 17.99 -5.96
CA PRO A 101 -28.72 18.77 -7.16
C PRO A 101 -28.11 18.13 -8.42
N PRO A 102 -28.86 18.04 -9.54
CA PRO A 102 -28.39 17.42 -10.79
C PRO A 102 -27.04 17.96 -11.28
N ASP A 103 -26.80 19.26 -11.05
CA ASP A 103 -25.57 19.96 -11.42
C ASP A 103 -24.32 19.42 -10.71
N PHE A 104 -24.47 18.86 -9.51
CA PHE A 104 -23.35 18.33 -8.72
C PHE A 104 -22.91 16.94 -9.23
N MET A 105 -23.85 16.12 -9.67
CA MET A 105 -23.59 14.81 -10.26
C MET A 105 -22.93 14.93 -11.65
N GLU A 106 -23.28 15.97 -12.41
CA GLU A 106 -22.66 16.23 -13.71
C GLU A 106 -21.20 16.70 -13.56
N GLN A 107 -20.90 17.49 -12.52
CA GLN A 107 -19.52 17.90 -12.19
C GLN A 107 -18.65 16.73 -11.72
N LEU A 108 -19.22 15.78 -10.99
CA LEU A 108 -18.55 14.54 -10.57
C LEU A 108 -18.25 13.63 -11.77
N ARG A 109 -19.21 13.47 -12.70
CA ARG A 109 -19.00 12.67 -13.92
C ARG A 109 -18.00 13.30 -14.89
N LYS A 110 -17.95 14.63 -15.00
CA LYS A 110 -16.95 15.34 -15.82
C LYS A 110 -15.52 15.28 -15.27
N LYS A 111 -15.34 15.08 -13.95
CA LYS A 111 -14.01 14.99 -13.32
C LYS A 111 -13.42 13.58 -13.26
N VAL A 112 -14.22 12.53 -13.41
CA VAL A 112 -13.79 11.15 -13.18
C VAL A 112 -13.48 10.37 -14.47
N LEU A 113 -13.76 10.92 -15.67
CA LEU A 113 -13.53 10.20 -16.93
C LEU A 113 -12.68 10.96 -17.95
N LYS A 114 -11.68 10.21 -18.47
CA LYS A 114 -10.63 10.48 -19.49
C LYS A 114 -9.31 11.01 -18.91
N SER A 115 -8.16 10.37 -19.17
CA SER A 115 -7.70 9.85 -20.45
C SER A 115 -6.61 8.76 -20.33
N VAL A 116 -6.57 7.95 -21.39
CA VAL A 116 -5.72 6.81 -21.73
C VAL A 116 -4.32 7.25 -22.18
N GLY A 117 -3.31 6.39 -21.94
CA GLY A 117 -2.18 6.14 -22.85
C GLY A 117 -0.95 7.07 -22.77
N ASP A 118 0.16 6.46 -22.37
CA ASP A 118 1.51 6.47 -22.97
C ASP A 118 2.68 6.71 -22.01
N ASP A 119 3.76 6.00 -22.35
CA ASP A 119 4.97 5.72 -21.59
C ASP A 119 5.93 6.93 -21.48
N GLN A 120 6.70 6.97 -20.37
CA GLN A 120 7.74 7.94 -19.95
C GLN A 120 7.30 9.38 -19.56
N PRO A 121 8.07 10.15 -18.75
CA PRO A 121 8.86 9.90 -17.54
C PRO A 121 8.21 10.55 -16.28
N PHE A 122 8.87 10.50 -15.11
CA PHE A 122 8.38 10.94 -13.79
C PHE A 122 7.97 12.43 -13.71
N ARG A 123 6.76 12.75 -14.19
CA ARG A 123 5.94 13.89 -13.75
C ARG A 123 4.53 13.36 -13.55
N ARG A 124 4.11 13.12 -12.29
CA ARG A 124 2.71 12.82 -11.99
C ARG A 124 1.87 14.01 -12.48
N LYS A 125 1.08 13.81 -13.55
CA LYS A 125 0.24 14.85 -14.18
C LYS A 125 -0.88 15.37 -13.25
N ARG A 126 -1.22 14.64 -12.18
CA ARG A 126 -2.30 15.00 -11.25
C ARG A 126 -1.73 15.71 -10.02
N ARG A 127 -2.32 16.85 -9.68
CA ARG A 127 -2.03 17.59 -8.43
C ARG A 127 -2.60 16.81 -7.25
N GLY A 128 -1.86 16.78 -6.14
CA GLY A 128 -2.27 16.10 -4.93
C GLY A 128 -3.45 16.76 -4.23
N ALA A 129 -4.05 16.02 -3.30
CA ALA A 129 -4.97 16.61 -2.34
C ALA A 129 -4.25 17.65 -1.48
N LEU A 130 -4.96 18.72 -1.12
CA LEU A 130 -4.43 19.78 -0.27
C LEU A 130 -4.38 19.32 1.19
N VAL A 131 -3.18 19.19 1.74
CA VAL A 131 -2.93 18.72 3.12
C VAL A 131 -2.34 19.82 4.00
N ALA A 132 -2.20 19.52 5.30
CA ALA A 132 -1.47 20.37 6.23
C ALA A 132 -0.02 20.57 5.72
N PRO A 133 0.54 21.78 5.88
CA PRO A 133 1.86 22.08 5.34
C PRO A 133 2.96 21.30 6.06
N HIS A 134 3.80 20.60 5.30
CA HIS A 134 5.03 19.99 5.82
C HIS A 134 6.24 20.43 4.99
N SER A 135 7.26 20.92 5.67
CA SER A 135 8.51 21.34 5.03
C SER A 135 9.36 20.12 4.63
N THR A 136 10.29 20.32 3.70
CA THR A 136 11.30 19.30 3.36
C THR A 136 12.09 18.83 4.58
N ALA A 137 12.43 19.75 5.50
CA ALA A 137 13.15 19.40 6.73
C ALA A 137 12.31 18.49 7.64
N THR A 138 11.02 18.80 7.78
CA THR A 138 10.06 17.98 8.55
C THR A 138 9.91 16.59 7.97
N LEU A 139 9.75 16.47 6.65
CA LEU A 139 9.58 15.19 5.97
C LEU A 139 10.85 14.33 6.02
N ARG A 140 12.03 14.95 5.90
CA ARG A 140 13.31 14.25 6.09
C ARG A 140 13.48 13.77 7.54
N ALA A 141 13.14 14.60 8.53
CA ALA A 141 13.20 14.20 9.93
C ALA A 141 12.24 13.03 10.23
N LEU A 142 11.03 13.05 9.65
CA LEU A 142 10.08 11.94 9.74
C LEU A 142 10.65 10.67 9.09
N ALA A 143 11.27 10.78 7.91
CA ALA A 143 11.93 9.65 7.27
C ALA A 143 13.04 9.06 8.15
N GLU A 144 13.87 9.88 8.80
CA GLU A 144 14.89 9.41 9.75
C GLU A 144 14.29 8.74 10.98
N GLN A 145 13.18 9.26 11.52
CA GLN A 145 12.46 8.62 12.62
C GLN A 145 11.92 7.24 12.22
N VAL A 146 11.34 7.12 11.03
CA VAL A 146 10.88 5.83 10.49
C VAL A 146 12.08 4.89 10.30
N ARG A 147 13.20 5.35 9.73
CA ARG A 147 14.42 4.53 9.62
C ARG A 147 14.90 4.03 10.97
N GLY A 148 15.01 4.91 11.96
CA GLY A 148 15.49 4.56 13.31
C GLY A 148 14.60 3.56 14.05
N ALA A 149 13.33 3.42 13.67
CA ALA A 149 12.43 2.41 14.24
C ALA A 149 12.66 0.99 13.69
N PHE A 150 13.24 0.85 12.48
CA PHE A 150 13.32 -0.44 11.78
C PHE A 150 14.73 -0.89 11.39
N VAL A 151 15.69 0.02 11.29
CA VAL A 151 17.05 -0.29 10.88
C VAL A 151 18.09 0.46 11.73
N PRO A 152 19.26 -0.15 12.00
CA PRO A 152 20.32 0.55 12.71
C PRO A 152 20.88 1.72 11.87
N PRO A 153 21.55 2.69 12.51
CA PRO A 153 22.00 3.91 11.83
C PRO A 153 22.92 3.67 10.62
N ASP A 154 23.78 2.66 10.68
CA ASP A 154 24.75 2.27 9.65
C ASP A 154 24.12 1.52 8.46
N CYS A 155 22.90 0.98 8.62
CA CYS A 155 22.19 0.33 7.52
C CYS A 155 21.83 1.37 6.44
N VAL A 156 22.37 1.19 5.23
CA VAL A 156 22.16 2.06 4.07
C VAL A 156 20.82 1.80 3.41
N GLU A 157 20.53 0.54 3.11
CA GLU A 157 19.30 0.15 2.46
C GLU A 157 18.11 0.19 3.44
N PHE A 158 17.00 0.83 3.05
CA PHE A 158 15.75 0.70 3.81
C PHE A 158 14.92 -0.47 3.28
N PRO A 159 14.61 -1.49 4.10
CA PRO A 159 13.90 -2.68 3.68
C PRO A 159 12.38 -2.45 3.69
N ILE A 160 11.89 -1.57 2.81
CA ILE A 160 10.48 -1.11 2.79
C ILE A 160 9.47 -2.27 2.74
N MET A 161 9.68 -3.27 1.89
CA MET A 161 8.71 -4.37 1.74
C MET A 161 8.65 -5.26 2.98
N ASP A 162 9.79 -5.51 3.61
CA ASP A 162 9.83 -6.26 4.86
C ASP A 162 9.19 -5.47 6.01
N VAL A 163 9.42 -4.15 6.06
CA VAL A 163 8.75 -3.26 7.02
C VAL A 163 7.24 -3.32 6.85
N LEU A 164 6.74 -3.15 5.63
CA LEU A 164 5.31 -3.18 5.37
C LEU A 164 4.72 -4.55 5.66
N GLU A 165 5.32 -5.63 5.16
CA GLU A 165 4.69 -6.94 5.22
C GLU A 165 4.80 -7.61 6.60
N PHE A 166 5.92 -7.48 7.29
CA PHE A 166 6.21 -8.24 8.51
C PHE A 166 6.24 -7.40 9.78
N ARG A 167 6.73 -6.16 9.73
CA ARG A 167 7.03 -5.39 10.95
C ARG A 167 6.01 -4.31 11.29
N LEU A 168 5.35 -3.71 10.30
CA LEU A 168 4.42 -2.60 10.57
C LEU A 168 3.16 -3.09 11.30
N GLY A 169 2.68 -4.29 10.97
CA GLY A 169 1.52 -4.91 11.63
C GLY A 169 1.74 -5.22 13.12
N THR A 170 2.99 -5.42 13.56
CA THR A 170 3.29 -5.63 14.99
C THR A 170 3.23 -4.33 15.78
N LEU A 171 3.50 -3.19 15.13
CA LEU A 171 3.42 -1.86 15.74
C LEU A 171 2.01 -1.27 15.64
N LEU A 172 1.29 -1.58 14.57
CA LEU A 172 -0.05 -1.11 14.27
C LEU A 172 -0.97 -2.31 14.06
N PRO A 173 -1.51 -2.91 15.14
CA PRO A 173 -2.44 -4.03 15.04
C PRO A 173 -3.60 -3.68 14.11
N GLY A 174 -3.86 -4.53 13.12
CA GLY A 174 -4.88 -4.31 12.10
C GLY A 174 -4.34 -3.78 10.77
N PHE A 175 -3.10 -3.31 10.72
CA PHE A 175 -2.45 -2.92 9.46
C PHE A 175 -2.35 -4.11 8.49
N ALA A 176 -2.56 -3.84 7.20
CA ALA A 176 -2.44 -4.80 6.11
C ALA A 176 -1.71 -4.23 4.90
N LEU A 177 -0.77 -4.99 4.34
CA LEU A 177 -0.31 -4.80 2.96
C LEU A 177 -1.16 -5.68 2.04
N VAL A 178 -1.79 -5.09 1.03
CA VAL A 178 -2.81 -5.76 0.19
C VAL A 178 -2.45 -5.61 -1.28
N PRO A 179 -1.83 -6.63 -1.90
CA PRO A 179 -1.67 -6.69 -3.34
C PRO A 179 -3.02 -6.86 -4.04
N LEU A 180 -3.28 -6.08 -5.08
CA LEU A 180 -4.50 -6.15 -5.89
C LEU A 180 -4.14 -6.22 -7.38
N SER A 181 -5.01 -6.83 -8.19
CA SER A 181 -4.78 -6.91 -9.62
C SER A 181 -4.80 -5.52 -10.27
N ARG A 182 -4.24 -5.42 -11.49
CA ARG A 182 -4.29 -4.18 -12.29
C ARG A 182 -5.71 -3.68 -12.53
N GLN A 183 -6.67 -4.60 -12.65
CA GLN A 183 -8.08 -4.27 -12.84
C GLN A 183 -8.68 -3.66 -11.57
N GLU A 184 -8.44 -4.25 -10.39
CA GLU A 184 -8.95 -3.75 -9.11
C GLU A 184 -8.34 -2.42 -8.67
N MET A 185 -7.13 -2.12 -9.16
CA MET A 185 -6.44 -0.87 -8.90
C MET A 185 -6.84 0.26 -9.85
N ASP A 186 -7.70 0.02 -10.85
CA ASP A 186 -8.11 1.02 -11.85
C ASP A 186 -6.94 1.77 -12.51
N GLY A 187 -5.78 1.11 -12.64
CA GLY A 187 -4.55 1.67 -13.20
C GLY A 187 -3.61 2.34 -12.19
N ASP A 188 -4.02 2.54 -10.93
CA ASP A 188 -3.14 3.06 -9.88
C ASP A 188 -2.03 2.06 -9.54
N GLU A 189 -0.86 2.57 -9.13
CA GLU A 189 0.29 1.75 -8.71
C GLU A 189 0.23 1.40 -7.22
N GLY A 190 -0.26 2.33 -6.42
CA GLY A 190 -0.49 2.20 -4.98
C GLY A 190 -1.64 3.10 -4.56
N ARG A 191 -2.30 2.76 -3.44
CA ARG A 191 -3.32 3.62 -2.83
C ARG A 191 -3.47 3.34 -1.34
N VAL A 192 -3.81 4.40 -0.61
CA VAL A 192 -4.32 4.35 0.76
C VAL A 192 -5.77 4.84 0.77
N VAL A 193 -6.66 4.05 1.35
CA VAL A 193 -8.09 4.37 1.41
C VAL A 193 -8.44 4.88 2.82
N PRO A 194 -9.05 6.07 2.94
CA PRO A 194 -9.52 6.58 4.24
C PRO A 194 -10.41 5.56 4.98
N GLY A 195 -10.17 5.40 6.27
CA GLY A 195 -10.89 4.45 7.12
C GLY A 195 -10.50 2.98 6.92
N ARG A 196 -9.47 2.68 6.11
CA ARG A 196 -8.87 1.34 6.04
C ARG A 196 -7.44 1.38 6.57
N ASP A 197 -7.13 0.50 7.50
CA ASP A 197 -5.77 0.31 7.99
C ASP A 197 -4.97 -0.56 7.02
N ALA A 198 -4.83 -0.11 5.78
CA ALA A 198 -4.16 -0.87 4.74
C ALA A 198 -3.47 0.01 3.70
N ILE A 199 -2.34 -0.49 3.19
CA ILE A 199 -1.73 -0.02 1.95
C ILE A 199 -2.06 -1.03 0.86
N PHE A 200 -2.63 -0.56 -0.24
CA PHE A 200 -2.88 -1.38 -1.41
C PHE A 200 -1.81 -1.09 -2.45
N LEU A 201 -1.20 -2.14 -3.00
CA LEU A 201 -0.28 -2.04 -4.12
C LEU A 201 -0.81 -2.84 -5.28
N ARG A 202 -0.59 -2.37 -6.50
CA ARG A 202 -0.82 -3.21 -7.67
C ARG A 202 0.13 -4.40 -7.64
N GLU A 203 -0.35 -5.56 -8.06
CA GLU A 203 0.36 -6.83 -7.95
C GLU A 203 1.78 -6.78 -8.54
N ASP A 204 1.93 -6.21 -9.73
CA ASP A 204 3.23 -6.05 -10.38
C ASP A 204 4.18 -5.13 -9.60
N VAL A 205 3.67 -4.06 -9.00
CA VAL A 205 4.42 -3.14 -8.12
C VAL A 205 4.81 -3.84 -6.80
N TYR A 206 3.89 -4.57 -6.18
CA TYR A 206 4.19 -5.34 -4.96
C TYR A 206 5.32 -6.35 -5.21
N GLU A 207 5.22 -7.13 -6.29
CA GLU A 207 6.24 -8.13 -6.62
C GLU A 207 7.54 -7.50 -7.10
N GLY A 208 7.48 -6.43 -7.90
CA GLY A 208 8.65 -5.70 -8.36
C GLY A 208 9.42 -5.07 -7.20
N ALA A 209 8.73 -4.50 -6.22
CA ALA A 209 9.36 -3.96 -5.02
C ALA A 209 10.07 -5.06 -4.20
N TRP A 210 9.47 -6.25 -4.08
CA TRP A 210 10.12 -7.41 -3.45
C TRP A 210 11.34 -7.92 -4.23
N ARG A 211 11.33 -7.77 -5.56
CA ARG A 211 12.48 -8.09 -6.44
C ARG A 211 13.54 -6.99 -6.46
N GLY A 212 13.34 -5.91 -5.71
CA GLY A 212 14.30 -4.81 -5.58
C GLY A 212 14.15 -3.71 -6.63
N ASP A 213 13.07 -3.69 -7.42
CA ASP A 213 12.83 -2.62 -8.38
C ASP A 213 12.75 -1.26 -7.68
N GLY A 214 13.62 -0.34 -8.09
CA GLY A 214 13.77 0.94 -7.42
C GLY A 214 12.58 1.88 -7.57
N ARG A 215 11.78 1.74 -8.63
CA ARG A 215 10.56 2.53 -8.83
C ARG A 215 9.45 1.97 -7.94
N ASP A 216 9.27 0.66 -7.93
CA ASP A 216 8.21 0.03 -7.16
C ASP A 216 8.44 0.18 -5.64
N ARG A 217 9.70 0.09 -5.21
CA ARG A 217 10.09 0.44 -3.82
C ARG A 217 9.79 1.88 -3.48
N PHE A 218 10.03 2.82 -4.41
CA PHE A 218 9.69 4.21 -4.21
C PHE A 218 8.18 4.39 -4.05
N THR A 219 7.37 3.71 -4.86
CA THR A 219 5.90 3.69 -4.72
C THR A 219 5.48 3.16 -3.35
N ALA A 220 6.07 2.06 -2.87
CA ALA A 220 5.77 1.54 -1.53
C ALA A 220 6.11 2.54 -0.40
N CYS A 221 7.26 3.22 -0.49
CA CYS A 221 7.64 4.29 0.45
C CYS A 221 6.71 5.51 0.38
N HIS A 222 6.24 5.85 -0.81
CA HIS A 222 5.30 6.94 -1.07
C HIS A 222 3.95 6.65 -0.39
N GLU A 223 3.39 5.45 -0.60
CA GLU A 223 2.15 5.03 0.07
C GLU A 223 2.28 4.96 1.58
N LEU A 224 3.47 4.64 2.11
CA LEU A 224 3.72 4.68 3.55
C LEU A 224 3.51 6.09 4.12
N LEU A 225 3.91 7.17 3.44
CA LEU A 225 3.58 8.51 3.94
C LEU A 225 2.07 8.75 3.90
N HIS A 226 1.40 8.38 2.80
CA HIS A 226 -0.06 8.54 2.73
C HIS A 226 -0.76 7.83 3.88
N PHE A 227 -0.29 6.63 4.22
CA PHE A 227 -0.78 5.87 5.35
C PHE A 227 -0.50 6.58 6.68
N LEU A 228 0.73 7.01 6.92
CA LEU A 228 1.12 7.62 8.20
C LEU A 228 0.45 8.98 8.42
N ALA A 229 0.43 9.85 7.41
CA ALA A 229 0.13 11.27 7.54
C ALA A 229 -1.14 11.73 6.79
N HIS A 230 -1.59 11.04 5.74
CA HIS A 230 -2.66 11.53 4.87
C HIS A 230 -3.97 10.73 4.94
N ARG A 231 -4.05 9.67 5.76
CA ARG A 231 -5.23 8.79 5.87
C ARG A 231 -6.55 9.51 6.20
N ASN A 232 -6.47 10.67 6.86
CA ASN A 232 -7.62 11.49 7.26
C ASN A 232 -7.91 12.65 6.30
N ALA A 233 -7.17 12.77 5.19
CA ALA A 233 -7.35 13.83 4.20
C ALA A 233 -8.44 13.52 3.16
N GLY A 234 -9.31 12.53 3.39
CA GLY A 234 -10.29 12.02 2.40
C GLY A 234 -11.30 13.03 1.84
N PHE A 235 -11.42 14.21 2.45
CA PHE A 235 -12.27 15.32 1.97
C PHE A 235 -11.47 16.54 1.49
N ALA A 236 -10.13 16.42 1.38
CA ALA A 236 -9.29 17.50 0.93
C ALA A 236 -9.48 17.76 -0.58
N ARG A 237 -9.73 19.01 -0.93
CA ARG A 237 -9.79 19.44 -2.33
C ARG A 237 -8.42 19.32 -3.01
N THR A 238 -8.42 19.12 -4.32
CA THR A 238 -7.19 19.17 -5.13
C THR A 238 -6.50 20.53 -4.98
N ARG A 239 -5.17 20.53 -4.86
CA ARG A 239 -4.36 21.76 -4.76
C ARG A 239 -4.42 22.56 -6.07
N GLU A 240 -4.55 23.88 -5.96
CA GLU A 240 -4.44 24.83 -7.06
C GLU A 240 -2.99 25.28 -7.33
N GLU A 241 -2.71 25.87 -8.49
CA GLU A 241 -1.34 26.26 -8.86
C GLU A 241 -0.77 27.37 -7.99
N SER A 242 -1.65 28.30 -7.59
CA SER A 242 -1.38 29.40 -6.67
C SER A 242 -1.06 28.92 -5.26
N GLU A 243 -1.40 27.67 -4.92
CA GLU A 243 -1.19 27.16 -3.58
C GLU A 243 0.21 26.56 -3.40
N PRO A 244 0.84 26.78 -2.24
CA PRO A 244 2.21 26.35 -2.03
C PRO A 244 2.39 24.83 -2.16
N MET A 245 3.48 24.43 -2.84
CA MET A 245 3.81 23.03 -3.10
C MET A 245 3.98 22.19 -1.83
N TYR A 246 4.39 22.79 -0.71
CA TYR A 246 4.49 22.10 0.59
C TYR A 246 3.14 21.71 1.20
N ARG A 247 2.01 22.03 0.56
CA ARG A 247 0.66 21.56 0.93
C ARG A 247 0.13 20.47 -0.01
N ASP A 248 0.94 20.02 -0.97
CA ASP A 248 0.57 18.98 -1.93
C ASP A 248 0.93 17.59 -1.36
N ALA A 249 -0.09 16.74 -1.15
CA ALA A 249 0.12 15.42 -0.57
C ALA A 249 1.10 14.54 -1.38
N GLU A 250 1.09 14.66 -2.71
CA GLU A 250 1.94 13.88 -3.60
C GLU A 250 3.39 14.36 -3.50
N TRP A 251 3.59 15.68 -3.49
CA TRP A 251 4.92 16.25 -3.29
C TRP A 251 5.51 15.88 -1.93
N GLN A 252 4.68 15.91 -0.87
CA GLN A 252 5.12 15.50 0.45
C GLN A 252 5.52 14.02 0.47
N ALA A 253 4.72 13.15 -0.14
CA ALA A 253 4.97 11.73 -0.24
C ALA A 253 6.22 11.40 -1.05
N ASP A 254 6.44 12.07 -2.19
CA ASP A 254 7.66 11.92 -2.98
C ASP A 254 8.91 12.40 -2.21
N THR A 255 8.78 13.51 -1.49
CA THR A 255 9.87 14.07 -0.68
C THR A 255 10.24 13.14 0.48
N PHE A 256 9.25 12.56 1.15
CA PHE A 256 9.46 11.55 2.18
C PHE A 256 10.06 10.26 1.60
N ALA A 257 9.49 9.72 0.51
CA ALA A 257 9.91 8.45 -0.07
C ALA A 257 11.38 8.47 -0.50
N GLY A 258 11.81 9.56 -1.15
CA GLY A 258 13.22 9.76 -1.52
C GLY A 258 14.14 9.77 -0.29
N ALA A 259 13.77 10.50 0.76
CA ALA A 259 14.55 10.59 2.00
C ALA A 259 14.54 9.28 2.82
N LEU A 260 13.46 8.50 2.74
CA LEU A 260 13.34 7.22 3.40
C LEU A 260 14.27 6.19 2.74
N LEU A 261 14.34 6.15 1.41
CA LEU A 261 15.24 5.25 0.68
C LEU A 261 16.71 5.71 0.78
N MET A 262 17.00 6.99 0.61
CA MET A 262 18.34 7.55 0.76
C MET A 262 18.38 8.53 1.94
N SER A 263 18.91 8.08 3.07
CA SER A 263 19.18 8.96 4.20
C SER A 263 20.30 9.95 3.86
N ALA A 264 20.14 11.21 4.26
CA ALA A 264 21.16 12.25 4.11
C ALA A 264 22.48 11.88 4.81
N ARG A 265 22.41 11.07 5.88
CA ARG A 265 23.57 10.63 6.66
C ARG A 265 24.54 9.77 5.84
N HIS A 266 24.01 9.04 4.85
CA HIS A 266 24.76 8.11 4.01
C HIS A 266 25.24 8.74 2.71
N ALA A 267 24.64 9.85 2.30
CA ALA A 267 24.92 10.52 1.03
C ALA A 267 26.42 10.79 0.79
N PRO A 268 27.24 11.23 1.78
CA PRO A 268 28.67 11.46 1.58
C PRO A 268 29.51 10.18 1.37
N THR A 269 28.95 8.99 1.62
CA THR A 269 29.66 7.72 1.54
C THR A 269 29.60 7.07 0.16
N PHE A 270 28.78 7.61 -0.75
CA PHE A 270 28.57 7.04 -2.07
C PHE A 270 29.63 7.52 -3.06
N ALA A 271 30.12 6.60 -3.89
CA ALA A 271 31.11 6.91 -4.93
C ALA A 271 30.51 7.69 -6.13
N GLY A 272 29.19 7.86 -6.18
CA GLY A 272 28.47 8.57 -7.23
C GLY A 272 27.01 8.12 -7.35
N VAL A 273 26.30 8.63 -8.35
CA VAL A 273 24.87 8.35 -8.58
C VAL A 273 24.58 6.85 -8.72
N GLY A 274 25.41 6.12 -9.47
CA GLY A 274 25.23 4.68 -9.69
C GLY A 274 25.38 3.86 -8.40
N ASP A 275 26.40 4.18 -7.59
CA ASP A 275 26.65 3.53 -6.29
C ASP A 275 25.52 3.82 -5.30
N ALA A 276 25.08 5.08 -5.25
CA ALA A 276 23.95 5.49 -4.41
C ALA A 276 22.64 4.80 -4.81
N ALA A 277 22.35 4.71 -6.12
CA ALA A 277 21.16 4.04 -6.63
C ALA A 277 21.15 2.55 -6.29
N ALA A 278 22.28 1.86 -6.50
CA ALA A 278 22.44 0.45 -6.19
C ALA A 278 22.30 0.17 -4.69
N LYS A 279 23.02 0.90 -3.84
CA LYS A 279 23.02 0.68 -2.38
C LYS A 279 21.72 1.08 -1.69
N CYS A 280 21.02 2.09 -2.19
CA CYS A 280 19.73 2.51 -1.64
C CYS A 280 18.53 1.78 -2.27
N GLY A 281 18.76 0.98 -3.32
CA GLY A 281 17.69 0.28 -4.03
C GLY A 281 16.67 1.23 -4.65
N MET A 282 17.16 2.24 -5.38
CA MET A 282 16.35 3.24 -6.06
C MET A 282 16.81 3.45 -7.50
N THR A 283 16.04 4.17 -8.30
CA THR A 283 16.46 4.47 -9.68
C THR A 283 17.65 5.44 -9.72
N PRO A 284 18.52 5.38 -10.74
CA PRO A 284 19.61 6.37 -10.91
C PRO A 284 19.09 7.81 -10.98
N HIS A 285 17.92 8.02 -11.55
CA HIS A 285 17.29 9.35 -11.59
C HIS A 285 16.93 9.85 -10.18
N ALA A 286 16.26 9.02 -9.37
CA ALA A 286 15.93 9.37 -8.00
C ALA A 286 17.20 9.63 -7.16
N ALA A 287 18.23 8.80 -7.32
CA ALA A 287 19.50 8.96 -6.62
C ALA A 287 20.17 10.32 -6.94
N ARG A 288 20.22 10.69 -8.22
CA ARG A 288 20.74 12.00 -8.67
C ARG A 288 20.00 13.15 -7.98
N VAL A 289 18.67 13.14 -8.05
CA VAL A 289 17.82 14.16 -7.43
C VAL A 289 18.06 14.26 -5.92
N MET A 290 18.24 13.13 -5.24
CA MET A 290 18.48 13.11 -3.79
C MET A 290 19.87 13.65 -3.44
N LEU A 291 20.93 13.26 -4.17
CA LEU A 291 22.28 13.77 -3.96
C LEU A 291 22.38 15.28 -4.17
N GLU A 292 21.77 15.80 -5.24
CA GLU A 292 21.65 17.24 -5.50
C GLU A 292 20.94 17.95 -4.33
N LYS A 293 19.83 17.39 -3.86
CA LYS A 293 19.05 17.88 -2.72
C LYS A 293 19.81 17.84 -1.38
N TYR A 294 20.89 17.06 -1.30
CA TYR A 294 21.79 16.98 -0.15
C TYR A 294 23.06 17.81 -0.31
N GLY A 295 23.24 18.47 -1.45
CA GLY A 295 24.42 19.29 -1.73
C GLY A 295 25.69 18.46 -1.97
N VAL A 296 25.56 17.16 -2.23
CA VAL A 296 26.68 16.30 -2.64
C VAL A 296 26.89 16.53 -4.13
N ARG A 297 27.89 17.36 -4.48
CA ARG A 297 28.25 17.62 -5.89
C ARG A 297 28.86 16.35 -6.49
N GLU A 298 28.53 16.06 -7.75
CA GLU A 298 29.18 14.98 -8.51
C GLU A 298 30.71 15.21 -8.45
N MET A 299 31.46 14.19 -7.99
CA MET A 299 32.91 14.12 -8.16
C MET A 299 33.25 13.68 -9.58
#